data_AF-K9RWG6-F1
#
_entry.id   AF-K9RWG6-F1
#
_cell.length_a   1.000
_cell.length_b   1.000
_cell.length_c   1.000
_cell.angle_alpha   90.00
_cell.angle_beta   90.00
_cell.angle_gamma   90.00
#
_symmetry.space_group_name_H-M   'P 1'
#
loop_
_entity.id
_entity.type
_entity.pdbx_description
1 polymer ?
#
loop_
_entity_poly.entity_id
_entity_poly.type
_entity_poly.pdbx_seq_one_letter_code
_entity_poly.pdbx_strand_id
1 'polypeptide(L)'
;MTLQARMPADILVRESIYLRGTDMVSSTSLWQRTQQVTLSVPVQAALLTSLCALIIWTLYFSTYPPVHDALHSTRHNTAAVACH
;
A
#
# COMPACT_ATOMS: atom_id res chain seq x y z
N MET A 1 -59.82 -14.04 1.66
CA MET A 1 -59.27 -14.33 3.01
C MET A 1 -57.75 -14.27 2.91
N THR A 2 -57.16 -13.12 3.23
CA THR A 2 -55.72 -12.86 3.17
C THR A 2 -55.14 -12.95 4.57
N LEU A 3 -54.48 -14.07 4.89
CA LEU A 3 -53.80 -14.26 6.17
C LEU A 3 -52.43 -13.58 6.11
N GLN A 4 -52.37 -12.38 6.66
CA GLN A 4 -51.14 -11.62 6.86
C GLN A 4 -50.35 -12.28 8.01
N ALA A 5 -49.37 -13.10 7.65
CA ALA A 5 -48.44 -13.70 8.59
C ALA A 5 -47.62 -12.58 9.25
N ARG A 6 -48.00 -12.19 10.47
CA ARG A 6 -47.28 -11.22 11.28
C ARG A 6 -46.02 -11.91 11.81
N MET A 7 -44.89 -11.68 11.13
CA MET A 7 -43.60 -12.08 11.66
C MET A 7 -43.30 -11.32 12.96
N PRO A 8 -42.79 -11.99 13.99
CA PRO A 8 -42.58 -11.39 15.29
C PRO A 8 -41.32 -10.51 15.26
N ALA A 9 -41.40 -9.33 15.88
CA ALA A 9 -40.42 -8.24 15.74
C ALA A 9 -39.04 -8.57 16.35
N ASP A 10 -38.96 -9.58 17.22
CA ASP A 10 -37.75 -10.13 17.82
C ASP A 10 -36.80 -10.76 16.79
N ILE A 11 -37.35 -11.37 15.74
CA ILE A 11 -36.56 -11.98 14.65
C ILE A 11 -35.89 -10.89 13.80
N LEU A 12 -36.59 -9.79 13.50
CA LEU A 12 -36.04 -8.68 12.72
C LEU A 12 -34.95 -7.91 13.47
N VAL A 13 -35.08 -7.75 14.78
CA VAL A 13 -34.03 -7.11 15.61
C VAL A 13 -32.76 -7.96 15.64
N ARG A 14 -32.90 -9.29 15.74
CA ARG A 14 -31.76 -10.22 15.80
C ARG A 14 -30.95 -10.28 14.49
N GLU A 15 -31.63 -10.23 13.35
CA GLU A 15 -30.97 -10.15 12.02
C GLU A 15 -30.24 -8.81 11.82
N SER A 16 -30.82 -7.70 12.30
CA SER A 16 -30.19 -6.36 12.20
C SER A 16 -28.93 -6.21 13.06
N ILE A 17 -28.85 -6.92 14.18
CA ILE A 17 -27.67 -6.95 15.06
C ILE A 17 -26.57 -7.81 14.44
N TYR A 18 -26.93 -8.91 13.76
CA TYR A 18 -25.97 -9.80 13.12
C TYR A 18 -25.30 -9.14 11.91
N LEU A 19 -26.07 -8.44 11.07
CA LEU A 19 -25.54 -7.69 9.91
C LEU A 19 -24.67 -6.49 10.31
N ARG A 20 -24.99 -5.81 11.43
CA ARG A 20 -24.17 -4.71 11.95
C ARG A 20 -22.85 -5.17 12.59
N GLY A 21 -22.80 -6.39 13.11
CA GLY A 21 -21.60 -6.97 13.73
C GLY A 21 -20.53 -7.38 12.71
N THR A 22 -20.93 -7.79 11.50
CA THR A 22 -20.00 -8.28 10.46
C THR A 22 -19.18 -7.18 9.80
N ASP A 23 -19.71 -5.95 9.73
CA ASP A 23 -19.04 -4.84 9.05
C ASP A 23 -17.86 -4.29 9.88
N MET A 24 -17.99 -4.27 11.21
CA MET A 24 -16.92 -3.83 12.11
C MET A 24 -15.81 -4.88 12.28
N VAL A 25 -16.16 -6.18 12.29
CA VAL A 25 -15.18 -7.28 12.40
C VAL A 25 -14.38 -7.43 11.10
N SER A 26 -15.02 -7.29 9.93
CA SER A 26 -14.37 -7.38 8.62
C SER A 26 -13.31 -6.29 8.42
N SER A 27 -13.65 -5.03 8.69
CA SER A 27 -12.74 -3.87 8.55
C SER A 27 -11.50 -3.98 9.42
N THR A 28 -11.68 -4.40 10.68
CA THR A 28 -10.59 -4.56 11.65
C THR A 28 -9.64 -5.69 11.23
N SER A 29 -10.17 -6.80 10.69
CA SER A 29 -9.37 -7.93 10.21
C SER A 29 -8.51 -7.59 8.98
N LEU A 30 -9.04 -6.79 8.05
CA LEU A 30 -8.30 -6.31 6.88
C LEU A 30 -7.17 -5.36 7.30
N TRP A 31 -7.42 -4.50 8.28
CA TRP A 31 -6.41 -3.61 8.83
C TRP A 31 -5.29 -4.37 9.53
N GLN A 32 -5.62 -5.32 10.41
CA GLN A 32 -4.64 -6.18 11.08
C GLN A 32 -3.78 -6.97 10.09
N ARG A 33 -4.39 -7.50 9.03
CA ARG A 33 -3.66 -8.24 7.99
C ARG A 33 -2.73 -7.33 7.19
N THR A 34 -3.19 -6.12 6.85
CA THR A 34 -2.36 -5.10 6.19
C THR A 34 -1.20 -4.70 7.09
N GLN A 35 -1.43 -4.49 8.39
CA GLN A 35 -0.38 -4.22 9.36
C GLN A 35 0.64 -5.36 9.44
N GLN A 36 0.20 -6.62 9.48
CA GLN A 36 1.12 -7.77 9.50
C GLN A 36 1.99 -7.89 8.24
N VAL A 37 1.41 -7.62 7.06
CA VAL A 37 2.16 -7.64 5.80
C VAL A 37 3.13 -6.46 5.73
N THR A 38 2.69 -5.24 6.03
CA THR A 38 3.54 -4.04 5.97
C THR A 38 4.61 -4.02 7.05
N LEU A 39 4.32 -4.48 8.28
CA LEU A 39 5.34 -4.68 9.32
C LEU A 39 6.21 -5.91 9.08
N SER A 40 5.93 -6.73 8.06
CA SER A 40 6.82 -7.84 7.76
C SER A 40 8.19 -7.28 7.33
N VAL A 41 9.25 -7.85 7.89
CA VAL A 41 10.63 -7.54 7.54
C VAL A 41 10.88 -7.58 6.02
N PRO A 42 10.39 -8.56 5.23
CA PRO A 42 10.64 -8.57 3.79
C PRO A 42 9.99 -7.39 3.06
N VAL A 43 8.80 -6.95 3.46
CA VAL A 43 8.14 -5.79 2.85
C VAL A 43 8.88 -4.50 3.21
N GLN A 44 9.29 -4.34 4.46
CA GLN A 44 10.10 -3.19 4.88
C GLN A 44 11.43 -3.13 4.11
N ALA A 45 12.11 -4.27 3.95
CA ALA A 45 13.34 -4.36 3.17
C ALA A 45 13.11 -3.98 1.70
N ALA A 46 12.06 -4.52 1.06
CA ALA A 46 11.73 -4.19 -0.33
C ALA A 46 11.40 -2.70 -0.51
N LEU A 47 10.64 -2.11 0.42
CA LEU A 47 10.33 -0.67 0.40
C LEU A 47 11.59 0.18 0.56
N LEU A 48 12.48 -0.18 1.49
CA LEU A 48 13.74 0.54 1.68
C LEU A 48 14.64 0.41 0.45
N THR A 49 14.81 -0.79 -0.10
CA THR A 49 15.64 -1.01 -1.28
C THR A 49 15.10 -0.28 -2.50
N SER A 50 13.77 -0.31 -2.73
CA SER A 50 13.15 0.41 -3.84
C SER A 50 13.29 1.93 -3.69
N LEU A 51 13.14 2.46 -2.48
CA LEU A 51 13.37 3.88 -2.20
C LEU A 51 14.83 4.27 -2.46
N CYS A 52 15.79 3.50 -1.97
CA CYS A 52 17.21 3.73 -2.22
C CYS A 52 17.53 3.70 -3.72
N ALA A 53 17.00 2.70 -4.45
CA ALA A 53 17.18 2.59 -5.90
C ALA A 53 16.62 3.82 -6.63
N LEU A 54 15.43 4.31 -6.25
CA LEU A 54 14.83 5.52 -6.83
C LEU A 54 15.66 6.77 -6.54
N ILE A 55 16.20 6.93 -5.33
CA ILE A 55 17.07 8.05 -4.98
C ILE A 55 18.34 8.02 -5.82
N ILE A 56 19.02 6.87 -5.88
CA ILE A 56 20.24 6.70 -6.67
C ILE A 56 19.94 6.98 -8.14
N TRP A 57 18.87 6.40 -8.69
CA TRP A 57 18.44 6.64 -10.06
C TRP A 57 18.22 8.13 -10.33
N THR A 58 17.49 8.82 -9.46
CA THR A 58 17.16 10.24 -9.62
C THR A 58 18.41 11.11 -9.62
N LEU A 59 19.31 10.92 -8.67
CA LEU A 59 20.58 11.67 -8.62
C LEU A 59 21.44 11.34 -9.82
N TYR A 60 21.58 10.05 -10.11
CA TYR A 60 22.42 9.54 -11.17
C TYR A 60 21.96 9.92 -12.56
N PHE A 61 20.68 10.20 -12.77
CA PHE A 61 20.12 10.68 -14.04
C PHE A 61 19.71 12.16 -14.03
N SER A 62 19.94 12.89 -12.94
CA SER A 62 19.59 14.31 -12.81
C SER A 62 20.16 15.17 -13.94
N THR A 63 19.38 16.15 -14.38
CA THR A 63 19.77 17.20 -15.34
C THR A 63 20.10 18.53 -14.66
N TYR A 64 19.95 18.60 -13.32
CA TYR A 64 20.30 19.79 -12.55
C TYR A 64 21.84 19.92 -12.48
N PRO A 65 22.46 21.00 -13.00
CA PRO A 65 23.90 21.05 -13.24
C PRO A 65 24.77 20.71 -12.02
N PRO A 66 24.51 21.23 -10.81
CA PRO A 66 25.34 20.90 -9.64
C PRO A 66 25.35 19.41 -9.28
N VAL A 67 24.22 18.72 -9.45
CA VAL A 67 24.12 17.27 -9.17
C VAL A 67 24.66 16.46 -10.34
N HIS A 68 24.40 16.91 -11.56
CA HIS A 68 24.93 16.29 -12.77
C HIS A 68 26.46 16.27 -12.75
N ASP A 69 27.08 17.42 -12.51
CA ASP A 69 28.53 17.61 -12.52
C ASP A 69 29.21 16.78 -11.43
N ALA A 70 28.59 16.70 -10.24
CA ALA A 70 29.09 15.88 -9.14
C ALA A 70 29.17 14.39 -9.48
N LEU A 71 28.30 13.89 -10.37
CA LEU A 71 28.23 12.48 -10.79
C LEU A 71 28.73 12.26 -12.21
N HIS A 72 29.21 13.30 -12.90
CA HIS A 72 29.54 13.28 -14.33
C HIS A 72 30.60 12.22 -14.67
N SER A 73 31.69 12.17 -13.89
CA SER A 73 32.74 11.14 -14.06
C SER A 73 32.19 9.73 -13.83
N THR A 74 31.38 9.53 -12.79
CA THR A 74 30.75 8.22 -12.51
C THR A 74 29.81 7.80 -13.63
N ARG A 75 29.11 8.74 -14.27
CA ARG A 75 28.22 8.48 -15.41
C ARG A 75 29.00 8.00 -16.63
N HIS A 76 30.08 8.70 -17.00
CA HIS A 76 30.97 8.30 -18.11
C HIS A 76 31.65 6.95 -17.92
N ASN A 77 31.92 6.55 -16.67
CA ASN A 77 32.49 5.23 -16.38
C ASN A 77 31.49 4.09 -16.48
N THR A 78 30.18 4.37 -16.63
CA THR A 78 29.20 3.32 -16.90
C THR A 78 28.80 3.34 -18.37
N ALA A 79 28.73 2.16 -18.98
CA ALA A 79 28.40 2.00 -20.39
C ALA A 79 26.96 2.42 -20.77
N ALA A 80 26.13 2.84 -19.81
CA ALA A 80 24.69 3.02 -20.00
C ALA A 80 24.24 4.48 -20.11
N VAL A 81 25.09 5.47 -19.77
CA VAL A 81 24.65 6.86 -19.69
C VAL A 81 25.37 7.73 -20.71
N ALA A 82 24.72 7.90 -21.86
CA ALA A 82 25.12 8.93 -22.82
C ALA A 82 25.04 10.30 -22.14
N CYS A 83 26.18 10.99 -22.08
CA CYS A 83 26.29 12.39 -21.72
C CYS A 83 26.85 13.12 -22.96
N HIS A 84 26.41 14.36 -23.17
CA HIS A 84 26.56 15.23 -24.35
C HIS A 84 27.78 14.97 -25.27
#